data_AF-A0A942VYY4-F1
#
_entry.id   AF-A0A942VYY4-F1
#
_cell.length_a   1.000
_cell.length_b   1.000
_cell.length_c   1.000
_cell.angle_alpha   90.00
_cell.angle_beta   90.00
_cell.angle_gamma   90.00
#
_symmetry.space_group_name_H-M   'P 1'
#
loop_
_entity.id
_entity.type
_entity.pdbx_description
1 polymer ?
#
loop_
_entity_poly.entity_id
_entity_poly.type
_entity_poly.pdbx_seq_one_letter_code
_entity_poly.pdbx_strand_id
1 'polypeptide(L)'
;MAIYNDFGHIEIDDARIDETCNAYFKWKDLNTYISNNSHRGINIPDAISEPMACYCLNLLWNRGNKSGDATNPTTSEKIEIKATSRFDGDLSSFGPTCVFDDLIFLRFKLDENLLYIYDLKINSVEFGKYPANKNETIQDQKNQKRRPHVSLQKLFVDEYNLKPDIIFDIRRCKIIEDNR
;
A
#
# COMPACT_ATOMS: atom_id res chain seq x y z
N MET A 1 -19.36 14.51 -10.40
CA MET A 1 -18.41 13.74 -9.60
C MET A 1 -18.48 14.30 -8.20
N ALA A 2 -18.89 13.50 -7.20
CA ALA A 2 -18.94 13.96 -5.82
C ALA A 2 -17.50 14.21 -5.33
N ILE A 3 -17.26 15.35 -4.69
CA ILE A 3 -15.95 15.70 -4.13
C ILE A 3 -15.99 15.42 -2.63
N TYR A 4 -15.40 14.31 -2.20
CA TYR A 4 -15.35 13.90 -0.80
C TYR A 4 -14.15 14.55 -0.08
N ASN A 5 -14.40 15.67 0.61
CA ASN A 5 -13.38 16.46 1.31
C ASN A 5 -13.30 16.16 2.82
N ASP A 6 -13.79 15.01 3.26
CA ASP A 6 -13.77 14.67 4.69
C ASP A 6 -12.34 14.39 5.17
N PHE A 7 -12.02 14.87 6.37
CA PHE A 7 -10.75 14.68 7.05
C PHE A 7 -10.97 13.92 8.36
N GLY A 8 -9.97 13.17 8.83
CA GLY A 8 -10.08 12.31 10.02
C GLY A 8 -9.96 10.83 9.66
N HIS A 9 -10.78 10.00 10.30
CA HIS A 9 -10.88 8.57 9.98
C HIS A 9 -12.07 8.37 9.06
N ILE A 10 -11.81 7.89 7.86
CA ILE A 10 -12.79 7.83 6.78
C ILE A 10 -13.11 6.38 6.47
N GLU A 11 -14.37 6.00 6.59
CA GLU A 11 -14.86 4.74 6.05
C GLU A 11 -14.93 4.84 4.53
N ILE A 12 -14.45 3.80 3.85
CA ILE A 12 -14.57 3.68 2.40
C ILE A 12 -15.82 2.85 2.12
N ASP A 13 -16.91 3.53 1.77
CA ASP A 13 -18.15 2.90 1.33
C ASP A 13 -18.11 2.51 -0.16
N ASP A 14 -19.17 1.85 -0.64
CA ASP A 14 -19.31 1.41 -2.03
C ASP A 14 -19.14 2.56 -3.04
N ALA A 15 -19.69 3.74 -2.73
CA ALA A 15 -19.59 4.90 -3.63
C ALA A 15 -18.15 5.44 -3.71
N ARG A 16 -17.41 5.44 -2.59
CA ARG A 16 -16.01 5.87 -2.55
C ARG A 16 -15.10 4.87 -3.24
N ILE A 17 -15.27 3.56 -3.00
CA ILE A 17 -14.42 2.56 -3.67
C ILE A 17 -14.65 2.55 -5.18
N ASP A 18 -15.88 2.76 -5.65
CA ASP A 18 -16.18 2.92 -7.08
C ASP A 18 -15.40 4.09 -7.68
N GLU A 19 -15.38 5.24 -7.00
CA GLU A 19 -14.61 6.40 -7.47
C GLU A 19 -13.09 6.20 -7.37
N THR A 20 -12.60 5.49 -6.36
CA THR A 20 -11.20 5.09 -6.26
C THR A 20 -10.80 4.15 -7.40
N CYS A 21 -11.66 3.20 -7.78
CA CYS A 21 -11.45 2.33 -8.94
C CYS A 21 -11.44 3.15 -10.25
N ASN A 22 -12.35 4.12 -10.39
CA ASN A 22 -12.35 5.06 -11.52
C ASN A 22 -11.06 5.90 -11.57
N ALA A 23 -10.53 6.31 -10.41
CA ALA A 23 -9.26 7.04 -10.33
C ALA A 23 -8.06 6.17 -10.74
N TYR A 24 -8.05 4.89 -10.35
CA TYR A 24 -7.06 3.91 -10.79
C TYR A 24 -6.99 3.82 -12.32
N PHE A 25 -8.12 3.71 -13.03
CA PHE A 25 -8.09 3.63 -14.49
C PHE A 25 -7.55 4.91 -15.14
N LYS A 26 -7.93 6.09 -14.64
CA LYS A 26 -7.37 7.37 -15.12
C LYS A 26 -5.85 7.46 -14.90
N TRP A 27 -5.38 7.04 -13.72
CA TRP A 27 -3.95 6.98 -13.43
C TRP A 27 -3.24 5.96 -14.32
N LYS A 28 -3.81 4.77 -14.52
CA LYS A 28 -3.24 3.71 -15.35
C LYS A 28 -3.08 4.17 -16.81
N ASP A 29 -4.07 4.85 -17.35
CA ASP A 29 -4.02 5.41 -18.71
C ASP A 29 -2.89 6.42 -18.84
N LEU A 30 -2.78 7.37 -17.89
CA LEU A 30 -1.70 8.35 -17.87
C LEU A 30 -0.32 7.69 -17.69
N ASN A 31 -0.21 6.73 -16.77
CA ASN A 31 1.03 5.99 -16.53
C ASN A 31 1.48 5.22 -17.78
N THR A 32 0.54 4.58 -18.48
CA THR A 32 0.81 3.86 -19.74
C THR A 32 1.30 4.84 -20.82
N TYR A 33 0.64 6.00 -20.94
CA TYR A 33 1.06 7.03 -21.88
C TYR A 33 2.47 7.56 -21.58
N ILE A 34 2.79 7.89 -20.32
CA ILE A 34 4.11 8.42 -19.92
C ILE A 34 5.20 7.37 -20.06
N SER A 35 4.97 6.14 -19.62
CA SER A 35 5.99 5.08 -19.64
C SER A 35 6.41 4.70 -21.06
N ASN A 36 5.48 4.69 -22.01
CA ASN A 36 5.76 4.50 -23.44
C ASN A 36 6.65 5.61 -24.04
N ASN A 37 6.70 6.79 -23.42
CA ASN A 37 7.44 7.95 -23.92
C ASN A 37 8.72 8.27 -23.12
N SER A 38 8.89 7.75 -21.90
CA SER A 38 9.94 8.23 -20.98
C SER A 38 10.75 7.15 -20.25
N HIS A 39 10.57 5.86 -20.56
CA HIS A 39 11.18 4.70 -19.87
C HIS A 39 10.88 4.61 -18.36
N ARG A 40 10.17 5.59 -17.76
CA ARG A 40 9.77 5.60 -16.36
C ARG A 40 8.26 5.66 -16.24
N GLY A 41 7.73 4.87 -15.32
CA GLY A 41 6.34 4.95 -14.90
C GLY A 41 6.12 6.00 -13.81
N ILE A 42 4.86 6.31 -13.57
CA ILE A 42 4.36 7.10 -12.45
C ILE A 42 4.13 6.14 -11.30
N ASN A 43 4.53 6.52 -10.08
CA ASN A 43 4.17 5.76 -8.89
C ASN A 43 2.64 5.75 -8.71
N ILE A 44 2.11 4.67 -8.14
CA ILE A 44 0.71 4.62 -7.75
C ILE A 44 0.47 5.66 -6.62
N PRO A 45 -0.52 6.56 -6.74
CA PRO A 45 -0.83 7.54 -5.70
C PRO A 45 -1.46 6.89 -4.48
N ASP A 46 -1.09 7.39 -3.30
CA ASP A 46 -1.65 7.00 -2.01
C ASP A 46 -3.18 7.17 -1.97
N ALA A 47 -3.70 8.24 -2.58
CA ALA A 47 -5.13 8.49 -2.74
C ALA A 47 -5.88 7.45 -3.60
N ILE A 48 -5.16 6.54 -4.27
CA ILE A 48 -5.73 5.37 -4.96
C ILE A 48 -5.48 4.10 -4.13
N SER A 49 -4.25 3.89 -3.67
CA SER A 49 -3.89 2.63 -3.01
C SER A 49 -4.44 2.49 -1.59
N GLU A 50 -4.42 3.54 -0.79
CA GLU A 50 -4.85 3.48 0.62
C GLU A 50 -6.35 3.23 0.76
N PRO A 51 -7.26 3.92 0.01
CA PRO A 51 -8.68 3.64 0.13
C PRO A 51 -9.06 2.23 -0.35
N MET A 52 -8.36 1.68 -1.36
CA MET A 52 -8.59 0.30 -1.80
C MET A 52 -8.22 -0.71 -0.71
N ALA A 53 -7.09 -0.53 -0.03
CA ALA A 53 -6.72 -1.37 1.10
C ALA A 53 -7.73 -1.22 2.25
N CYS A 54 -8.13 0.00 2.57
CA CYS A 54 -9.11 0.25 3.64
C CYS A 54 -10.45 -0.43 3.37
N TYR A 55 -10.96 -0.35 2.14
CA TYR A 55 -12.17 -1.05 1.72
C TYR A 55 -12.03 -2.57 1.89
N CYS A 56 -10.96 -3.15 1.34
CA CYS A 56 -10.81 -4.61 1.33
C CYS A 56 -10.58 -5.20 2.73
N LEU A 57 -9.92 -4.45 3.61
CA LEU A 57 -9.52 -4.91 4.94
C LEU A 57 -10.40 -4.38 6.08
N ASN A 58 -11.49 -3.66 5.76
CA ASN A 58 -12.37 -3.02 6.75
C ASN A 58 -11.62 -2.06 7.70
N LEU A 59 -10.71 -1.26 7.14
CA LEU A 59 -9.96 -0.24 7.87
C LEU A 59 -10.55 1.15 7.63
N LEU A 60 -10.23 2.09 8.51
CA LEU A 60 -10.52 3.51 8.31
C LEU A 60 -9.32 4.19 7.66
N TRP A 61 -9.56 4.92 6.57
CA TRP A 61 -8.52 5.70 5.89
C TRP A 61 -8.20 6.96 6.68
N ASN A 62 -6.92 7.19 6.99
CA ASN A 62 -6.49 8.35 7.74
C ASN A 62 -6.25 9.53 6.79
N ARG A 63 -6.98 10.63 7.00
CA ARG A 63 -6.83 11.87 6.22
C ARG A 63 -6.49 13.09 7.07
N GLY A 64 -5.68 13.98 6.49
CA GLY A 64 -5.28 15.24 7.10
C GLY A 64 -4.14 15.03 8.10
N ASN A 65 -4.32 15.51 9.31
CA ASN A 65 -3.34 15.51 10.40
C ASN A 65 -3.39 14.24 11.27
N LYS A 66 -3.97 13.16 10.76
CA LYS A 66 -3.91 11.82 11.37
C LYS A 66 -2.60 11.12 11.02
N SER A 67 -2.04 10.37 11.96
CA SER A 67 -0.77 9.67 11.79
C SER A 67 -0.99 8.27 11.23
N GLY A 68 -0.11 7.83 10.33
CA GLY A 68 -0.25 6.55 9.63
C GLY A 68 -1.27 6.64 8.50
N ASP A 69 -1.33 5.61 7.67
CA ASP A 69 -2.10 5.61 6.43
C ASP A 69 -3.53 5.13 6.67
N ALA A 70 -3.71 4.19 7.61
CA ALA A 70 -5.02 3.70 8.04
C ALA A 70 -5.06 3.35 9.53
N THR A 71 -6.27 3.11 10.05
CA THR A 71 -6.51 2.68 11.43
C THR A 71 -7.46 1.49 11.43
N ASN A 72 -7.13 0.43 12.16
CA ASN A 72 -8.07 -0.67 12.42
C ASN A 72 -9.15 -0.17 13.39
N PRO A 73 -10.44 -0.11 12.99
CA PRO A 73 -11.50 0.44 13.85
C PRO A 73 -11.78 -0.41 15.09
N THR A 74 -11.38 -1.68 15.08
CA THR A 74 -11.65 -2.62 16.18
C THR A 74 -10.53 -2.61 17.22
N THR A 75 -9.27 -2.65 16.77
CA THR A 75 -8.09 -2.74 17.65
C THR A 75 -7.42 -1.39 17.91
N SER A 76 -7.78 -0.35 17.12
CA SER A 76 -7.09 0.94 17.06
C SER A 76 -5.63 0.85 16.60
N GLU A 77 -5.21 -0.27 16.01
CA GLU A 77 -3.88 -0.42 15.41
C GLU A 77 -3.68 0.60 14.29
N LYS A 78 -2.53 1.26 14.31
CA LYS A 78 -2.09 2.17 13.26
C LYS A 78 -1.38 1.39 12.16
N ILE A 79 -1.85 1.59 10.94
CA ILE A 79 -1.44 0.82 9.79
C ILE A 79 -0.59 1.69 8.86
N GLU A 80 0.53 1.15 8.40
CA GLU A 80 1.30 1.68 7.28
C GLU A 80 0.95 0.88 6.02
N ILE A 81 0.76 1.57 4.91
CA ILE A 81 0.46 0.98 3.61
C ILE A 81 1.61 1.29 2.67
N LYS A 82 2.06 0.29 1.92
CA LYS A 82 3.02 0.46 0.83
C LYS A 82 2.49 -0.19 -0.42
N ALA A 83 2.58 0.52 -1.53
CA ALA A 83 2.03 0.07 -2.79
C ALA A 83 3.05 0.11 -3.91
N THR A 84 3.00 -0.89 -4.79
CA THR A 84 3.78 -0.94 -6.03
C THR A 84 2.88 -1.28 -7.22
N SER A 85 3.11 -0.61 -8.34
CA SER A 85 2.56 -0.97 -9.65
C SER A 85 3.57 -1.66 -10.57
N ARG A 86 4.81 -1.82 -10.08
CA ARG A 86 5.78 -2.75 -10.66
C ARG A 86 5.56 -4.10 -10.00
N PHE A 87 5.04 -5.05 -10.77
CA PHE A 87 4.68 -6.35 -10.22
C PHE A 87 5.91 -7.23 -9.92
N ASP A 88 6.92 -7.19 -10.80
CA ASP A 88 8.18 -7.94 -10.66
C ASP A 88 9.24 -7.09 -9.94
N GLY A 89 8.96 -6.76 -8.68
CA GLY A 89 9.86 -6.05 -7.77
C GLY A 89 9.32 -4.70 -7.30
N ASP A 90 9.84 -4.26 -6.15
CA ASP A 90 9.43 -3.03 -5.49
C ASP A 90 10.61 -2.32 -4.83
N LEU A 91 10.40 -1.06 -4.46
CA LEU A 91 11.31 -0.31 -3.61
C LEU A 91 10.51 0.63 -2.71
N SER A 92 10.07 0.11 -1.58
CA SER A 92 9.27 0.84 -0.60
C SER A 92 10.17 1.74 0.25
N SER A 93 9.76 2.99 0.43
CA SER A 93 10.49 4.00 1.20
C SER A 93 9.78 4.27 2.52
N PHE A 94 10.53 4.30 3.61
CA PHE A 94 9.99 4.59 4.95
C PHE A 94 10.62 5.84 5.54
N GLY A 95 9.80 6.68 6.17
CA GLY A 95 10.28 7.87 6.88
C GLY A 95 11.15 7.48 8.09
N PRO A 96 12.15 8.30 8.48
CA PRO A 96 12.98 8.02 9.65
C PRO A 96 12.18 7.94 10.95
N THR A 97 11.04 8.65 11.03
CA THR A 97 10.13 8.69 12.18
C THR A 97 8.85 7.87 11.97
N CYS A 98 8.76 7.09 10.88
CA CYS A 98 7.60 6.23 10.62
C CYS A 98 7.50 5.15 11.70
N VAL A 99 6.30 5.03 12.29
CA VAL A 99 5.93 4.08 13.34
C VAL A 99 4.54 3.58 13.00
N PHE A 100 4.36 2.27 13.06
CA PHE A 100 3.11 1.55 12.79
C PHE A 100 3.06 0.28 13.63
N ASP A 101 1.85 -0.20 13.86
CA ASP A 101 1.56 -1.45 14.56
C ASP A 101 1.47 -2.61 13.56
N ASP A 102 1.10 -2.32 12.31
CA ASP A 102 1.09 -3.29 11.22
C ASP A 102 1.44 -2.65 9.86
N LEU A 103 1.91 -3.47 8.91
CA LEU A 103 2.35 -3.08 7.58
C LEU A 103 1.61 -3.90 6.50
N ILE A 104 0.88 -3.19 5.65
CA ILE A 104 0.20 -3.77 4.50
C ILE A 104 0.97 -3.48 3.23
N PHE A 105 1.18 -4.53 2.43
CA PHE A 105 1.82 -4.42 1.13
C PHE A 105 0.84 -4.69 -0.01
N LEU A 106 0.76 -3.76 -0.95
CA LEU A 106 -0.16 -3.76 -2.08
C LEU A 106 0.62 -3.93 -3.39
N ARG A 107 0.27 -4.94 -4.18
CA ARG A 107 0.86 -5.19 -5.50
C ARG A 107 -0.21 -5.10 -6.58
N PHE A 108 -0.13 -4.05 -7.40
CA PHE A 108 -1.03 -3.85 -8.53
C PHE A 108 -0.52 -4.61 -9.76
N LYS A 109 -1.30 -5.58 -10.22
CA LYS A 109 -1.09 -6.34 -11.47
C LYS A 109 -1.81 -5.61 -12.60
N LEU A 110 -1.11 -4.69 -13.26
CA LEU A 110 -1.74 -3.72 -14.17
C LEU A 110 -2.40 -4.37 -15.38
N ASP A 111 -1.80 -5.40 -15.98
CA ASP A 111 -2.32 -6.13 -17.13
C ASP A 111 -3.66 -6.82 -16.84
N GLU A 112 -3.83 -7.32 -15.62
CA GLU A 112 -5.05 -8.01 -15.19
C GLU A 112 -6.05 -7.10 -14.46
N ASN A 113 -5.62 -5.90 -14.04
CA ASN A 113 -6.38 -4.97 -13.19
C ASN A 113 -6.74 -5.60 -11.83
N LEU A 114 -5.81 -6.38 -11.30
CA LEU A 114 -5.94 -6.99 -9.99
C LEU A 114 -5.05 -6.27 -8.97
N LEU A 115 -5.56 -6.15 -7.76
CA LEU A 115 -4.80 -5.74 -6.59
C LEU A 115 -4.61 -6.95 -5.68
N TYR A 116 -3.35 -7.29 -5.43
CA TYR A 116 -2.94 -8.31 -4.47
C TYR A 116 -2.57 -7.62 -3.17
N ILE A 117 -3.23 -8.01 -2.08
CA ILE A 117 -3.09 -7.40 -0.76
C ILE A 117 -2.43 -8.41 0.17
N TYR A 118 -1.38 -7.99 0.85
CA TYR A 118 -0.66 -8.78 1.85
C TYR A 118 -0.67 -8.00 3.17
N ASP A 119 -1.32 -8.56 4.18
CA ASP A 119 -1.15 -8.17 5.57
C ASP A 119 0.11 -8.88 6.10
N LEU A 120 1.18 -8.12 6.33
CA LEU A 120 2.47 -8.69 6.71
C LEU A 120 2.56 -8.99 8.21
N LYS A 121 1.58 -8.57 9.01
CA LYS A 121 1.48 -8.82 10.46
C LYS A 121 2.78 -8.46 11.20
N ILE A 122 3.34 -7.29 10.88
CA ILE A 122 4.63 -6.85 11.40
C ILE A 122 4.58 -5.40 11.85
N ASN A 123 4.97 -5.14 13.10
CA ASN A 123 5.09 -3.79 13.62
C ASN A 123 6.42 -3.14 13.23
N SER A 124 6.50 -1.83 13.41
CA SER A 124 7.68 -1.03 13.06
C SER A 124 8.97 -1.38 13.83
N VAL A 125 8.87 -1.98 15.02
CA VAL A 125 10.03 -2.42 15.82
C VAL A 125 10.63 -3.69 15.24
N GLU A 126 9.79 -4.67 14.91
CA GLU A 126 10.21 -5.92 14.27
C GLU A 126 10.70 -5.67 12.85
N PHE A 127 9.99 -4.84 12.10
CA PHE A 127 10.39 -4.42 10.76
C PHE A 127 11.77 -3.75 10.77
N GLY A 128 12.06 -2.94 11.79
CA GLY A 128 13.35 -2.28 11.97
C GLY A 128 14.56 -3.22 12.01
N LYS A 129 14.36 -4.51 12.36
CA LYS A 129 15.43 -5.52 12.45
C LYS A 129 15.85 -6.08 11.09
N TYR A 130 15.02 -5.91 10.05
CA TYR A 130 15.32 -6.43 8.72
C TYR A 130 16.49 -5.67 8.07
N PRO A 131 17.25 -6.31 7.18
CA PRO A 131 18.35 -5.64 6.48
C PRO A 131 17.81 -4.58 5.50
N ALA A 132 18.38 -3.37 5.55
CA ALA A 132 18.17 -2.37 4.51
C ALA A 132 19.20 -2.51 3.38
N ASN A 133 20.41 -2.97 3.72
CA ASN A 133 21.44 -3.38 2.78
C ASN A 133 22.37 -4.42 3.45
N LYS A 134 23.53 -4.72 2.84
CA LYS A 134 24.48 -5.72 3.36
C LYS A 134 25.07 -5.39 4.74
N ASN A 135 25.11 -4.10 5.10
CA ASN A 135 25.84 -3.60 6.27
C ASN A 135 24.93 -2.97 7.33
N GLU A 136 23.70 -2.61 6.98
CA GLU A 136 22.80 -1.81 7.81
C GLU A 136 21.41 -2.45 7.87
N THR A 137 20.80 -2.47 9.05
CA THR A 137 19.37 -2.72 9.23
C THR A 137 18.53 -1.51 8.82
N ILE A 138 17.22 -1.72 8.70
CA ILE A 138 16.25 -0.64 8.52
C ILE A 138 16.33 0.35 9.67
N GLN A 139 16.45 -0.13 10.92
CA GLN A 139 16.56 0.74 12.09
C GLN A 139 17.88 1.52 12.10
N ASP A 140 18.99 0.94 11.65
CA ASP A 140 20.27 1.66 11.55
C ASP A 140 20.16 2.87 10.61
N GLN A 141 19.52 2.71 9.45
CA GLN A 141 19.30 3.83 8.54
C GLN A 141 18.34 4.87 9.12
N LYS A 142 17.27 4.45 9.82
CA LYS A 142 16.35 5.38 10.52
C LYS A 142 17.06 6.17 11.61
N ASN A 143 17.94 5.54 12.39
CA ASN A 143 18.74 6.18 13.44
C ASN A 143 19.68 7.26 12.86
N GLN A 144 20.17 7.06 11.63
CA GLN A 144 20.93 8.05 10.88
C GLN A 144 20.05 9.14 10.22
N LYS A 145 18.75 9.19 10.52
CA LYS A 145 17.75 10.08 9.92
C LYS A 145 17.60 9.90 8.40
N ARG A 146 17.99 8.74 7.87
CA ARG A 146 17.82 8.37 6.46
C ARG A 146 16.49 7.65 6.25
N ARG A 147 16.02 7.65 5.00
CA ARG A 147 14.88 6.83 4.57
C ARG A 147 15.38 5.48 4.07
N PRO A 148 15.12 4.36 4.77
CA PRO A 148 15.40 3.06 4.21
C PRO A 148 14.52 2.79 2.99
N HIS A 149 15.15 2.21 1.98
CA HIS A 149 14.53 1.78 0.73
C HIS A 149 14.72 0.27 0.60
N VAL A 150 13.66 -0.51 0.73
CA VAL A 150 13.71 -1.97 0.74
C VAL A 150 12.65 -2.57 -0.17
N SER A 151 12.89 -3.80 -0.63
CA SER A 151 11.89 -4.57 -1.38
C SER A 151 11.07 -5.42 -0.41
N LEU A 152 9.81 -5.05 -0.18
CA LEU A 152 8.89 -5.83 0.64
C LEU A 152 8.55 -7.16 -0.03
N GLN A 153 8.53 -7.20 -1.37
CA GLN A 153 8.37 -8.45 -2.09
C GLN A 153 9.47 -9.44 -1.72
N LYS A 154 10.75 -9.03 -1.79
CA LYS A 154 11.86 -9.93 -1.46
C LYS A 154 11.90 -10.30 0.02
N LEU A 155 11.72 -9.32 0.90
CA LEU A 155 11.86 -9.53 2.35
C LEU A 155 10.74 -10.40 2.93
N PHE A 156 9.56 -10.42 2.31
CA PHE A 156 8.40 -11.10 2.87
C PHE A 156 7.75 -12.08 1.89
N VAL A 157 7.29 -11.58 0.73
CA VAL A 157 6.50 -12.40 -0.21
C VAL A 157 7.31 -13.57 -0.75
N ASP A 158 8.50 -13.30 -1.29
CA ASP A 158 9.35 -14.32 -1.90
C ASP A 158 10.02 -15.20 -0.81
N GLU A 159 10.55 -14.58 0.25
CA GLU A 159 11.26 -15.28 1.34
C GLU A 159 10.37 -16.30 2.07
N TYR A 160 9.13 -15.93 2.38
CA TYR A 160 8.19 -16.79 3.09
C TYR A 160 7.18 -17.47 2.16
N ASN A 161 7.30 -17.30 0.84
CA ASN A 161 6.37 -17.79 -0.17
C ASN A 161 4.90 -17.44 0.18
N LEU A 162 4.69 -16.19 0.59
CA LEU A 162 3.37 -15.72 1.03
C LEU A 162 2.38 -15.71 -0.13
N LYS A 163 1.16 -16.11 0.17
CA LYS A 163 0.00 -15.86 -0.70
C LYS A 163 -0.63 -14.53 -0.30
N PRO A 164 -1.29 -13.83 -1.23
CA PRO A 164 -2.08 -12.65 -0.89
C PRO A 164 -3.20 -13.04 0.09
N ASP A 165 -3.46 -12.19 1.07
CA ASP A 165 -4.64 -12.30 1.94
C ASP A 165 -5.92 -12.00 1.16
N ILE A 166 -5.86 -11.04 0.24
CA ILE A 166 -6.98 -10.68 -0.63
C ILE A 166 -6.50 -10.47 -2.06
N ILE A 167 -7.30 -10.92 -3.03
CA ILE A 167 -7.22 -10.49 -4.42
C ILE A 167 -8.49 -9.70 -4.76
N PHE A 168 -8.31 -8.45 -5.16
CA PHE A 168 -9.37 -7.53 -5.52
C PHE A 168 -9.36 -7.24 -7.03
N ASP A 169 -10.51 -7.47 -7.70
CA ASP A 169 -10.75 -7.15 -9.10
C ASP A 169 -11.18 -5.68 -9.20
N ILE A 170 -10.23 -4.81 -9.55
CA ILE A 170 -10.43 -3.35 -9.59
C ILE A 170 -11.47 -2.97 -10.64
N ARG A 171 -11.55 -3.74 -11.74
CA ARG A 171 -12.52 -3.46 -12.81
C ARG A 171 -13.94 -3.76 -12.36
N ARG A 172 -14.13 -4.83 -11.61
CA ARG A 172 -15.44 -5.27 -11.12
C ARG A 172 -15.78 -4.74 -9.74
N CYS A 173 -14.87 -3.98 -9.12
CA CYS A 173 -15.00 -3.45 -7.77
C CYS A 173 -15.38 -4.54 -6.76
N LYS A 174 -14.69 -5.67 -6.79
CA LYS A 174 -15.02 -6.80 -5.91
C LYS A 174 -13.82 -7.62 -5.47
N ILE A 175 -13.91 -8.18 -4.27
CA ILE A 175 -13.00 -9.21 -3.79
C ILE A 175 -13.31 -10.50 -4.57
N ILE A 176 -12.28 -11.12 -5.16
CA ILE A 176 -12.39 -12.39 -5.89
C ILE A 176 -11.74 -13.57 -5.17
N GLU A 177 -10.86 -13.28 -4.21
CA GLU A 177 -10.25 -14.25 -3.30
C GLU A 177 -10.03 -13.58 -1.95
N ASP A 178 -10.39 -14.27 -0.86
CA ASP A 178 -10.18 -13.84 0.53
C ASP A 178 -9.65 -15.06 1.31
N ASN A 179 -8.40 -14.96 1.76
CA ASN A 179 -7.61 -16.02 2.39
C ASN A 179 -7.34 -15.77 3.89
N ARG A 180 -8.01 -14.76 4.48
CA ARG A 180 -7.81 -14.37 5.89
C ARG A 180 -8.42 -15.35 6.89
#